data_AF-A0A2S9GS43-F1
#
_entry.id   AF-A0A2S9GS43-F1
#
_cell.length_a   1.000
_cell.length_b   1.000
_cell.length_c   1.000
_cell.angle_alpha   90.00
_cell.angle_beta   90.00
_cell.angle_gamma   90.00
#
_symmetry.space_group_name_H-M   'P 1'
#
loop_
_entity.id
_entity.type
_entity.pdbx_description
1 polymer ?
#
loop_
_entity_poly.entity_id
_entity_poly.type
_entity_poly.pdbx_seq_one_letter_code
_entity_poly.pdbx_strand_id
1 'polypeptide(L)' 'PALNRDMIAHLGTGAFLAKASNVVLLGPPGTGKTHLAIGLAVKAAQAGHRIAFATAVDWVARLKAAH' A
#
# COMPACT_ATOMS: atom_id res chain seq x y z
N PRO A 1 -3.33 -20.24 -6.40
CA PRO A 1 -2.21 -19.58 -5.69
C PRO A 1 -2.72 -18.32 -4.96
N ALA A 2 -3.29 -18.54 -3.77
CA ALA A 2 -4.00 -17.52 -3.01
C ALA A 2 -3.03 -16.77 -2.09
N LEU A 3 -3.09 -15.44 -2.11
CA LEU A 3 -2.39 -14.59 -1.15
C LEU A 3 -2.76 -15.04 0.28
N ASN A 4 -1.76 -15.27 1.14
CA ASN A 4 -1.98 -15.77 2.50
C ASN A 4 -2.84 -14.77 3.31
N ARG A 5 -4.04 -15.20 3.75
CA ARG A 5 -4.96 -14.36 4.52
C ARG A 5 -4.36 -13.86 5.83
N ASP A 6 -3.57 -14.67 6.53
CA ASP A 6 -2.98 -14.29 7.81
C ASP A 6 -1.98 -13.16 7.61
N MET A 7 -1.22 -13.21 6.51
CA MET A 7 -0.31 -12.13 6.14
C MET A 7 -1.08 -10.84 5.83
N ILE A 8 -2.20 -10.91 5.11
CA ILE A 8 -3.03 -9.72 4.83
C ILE A 8 -3.61 -9.15 6.12
N ALA A 9 -4.11 -10.01 7.01
CA ALA A 9 -4.63 -9.60 8.32
C ALA A 9 -3.54 -8.93 9.16
N HIS A 10 -2.32 -9.49 9.17
CA HIS A 10 -1.18 -8.90 9.84
C HIS A 10 -0.81 -7.53 9.26
N LEU A 11 -0.73 -7.39 7.93
CA LEU A 11 -0.50 -6.09 7.28
C LEU A 11 -1.59 -5.07 7.63
N GLY A 12 -2.84 -5.51 7.74
CA GLY A 12 -3.99 -4.69 8.14
C GLY A 12 -3.89 -4.09 9.55
N THR A 13 -3.04 -4.63 10.42
CA THR A 13 -2.74 -4.05 11.74
C THR A 13 -1.89 -2.78 11.67
N GLY A 14 -1.26 -2.52 10.52
CA GLY A 14 -0.32 -1.40 10.36
C GLY A 14 1.07 -1.64 10.97
N ALA A 15 1.39 -2.87 11.41
CA ALA A 15 2.70 -3.19 12.00
C ALA A 15 3.89 -2.81 11.11
N PHE A 16 3.71 -2.80 9.78
CA PHE A 16 4.73 -2.38 8.82
C PHE A 16 5.05 -0.88 8.90
N LEU A 17 4.09 -0.04 9.32
CA LEU A 17 4.28 1.40 9.50
C LEU A 17 5.18 1.67 10.71
N ALA A 18 4.92 1.00 11.84
CA ALA A 18 5.73 1.14 13.06
C ALA A 18 7.18 0.67 12.84
N LYS A 19 7.38 -0.32 11.95
CA LYS A 19 8.70 -0.86 11.59
C LYS A 19 9.38 -0.11 10.43
N ALA A 20 8.75 0.93 9.87
CA ALA A 20 9.22 1.63 8.67
C ALA A 20 9.58 0.66 7.51
N SER A 21 8.78 -0.40 7.34
CA SER A 21 9.01 -1.43 6.33
C SER A 21 8.07 -1.26 5.14
N ASN A 22 8.57 -1.45 3.93
CA ASN A 22 7.77 -1.34 2.71
C ASN A 22 7.00 -2.62 2.41
N VAL A 23 5.80 -2.48 1.86
CA VAL A 23 4.96 -3.58 1.38
C VAL A 23 4.87 -3.50 -0.14
N VAL A 24 5.31 -4.55 -0.83
CA VAL A 24 5.26 -4.64 -2.30
C VAL A 24 4.36 -5.81 -2.70
N LEU A 25 3.30 -5.53 -3.46
CA LEU A 25 2.37 -6.54 -3.96
C LEU A 25 2.74 -6.89 -5.40
N LEU A 26 3.08 -8.15 -5.65
CA LEU A 26 3.49 -8.66 -6.97
C LEU A 26 2.50 -9.71 -7.49
N GLY A 27 2.29 -9.73 -8.80
CA GLY A 27 1.44 -10.73 -9.48
C GLY A 27 0.80 -10.23 -10.77
N PRO A 28 0.16 -11.12 -11.54
CA PRO A 28 -0.46 -10.81 -12.84
C PRO A 28 -1.47 -9.66 -12.79
N PRO A 29 -1.75 -8.95 -13.89
CA PRO A 29 -2.83 -7.96 -13.95
C PRO A 29 -4.18 -8.52 -13.48
N GLY A 30 -5.02 -7.69 -12.87
CA GLY A 30 -6.36 -8.10 -12.42
C GLY A 30 -6.44 -8.90 -11.11
N THR A 31 -5.32 -9.24 -10.45
CA THR A 31 -5.32 -10.03 -9.20
C THR A 31 -5.63 -9.26 -7.91
N GLY A 32 -6.11 -8.01 -8.00
CA GLY A 32 -6.50 -7.23 -6.82
C GLY A 32 -5.38 -6.54 -6.05
N LYS A 33 -4.16 -6.43 -6.59
CA LYS A 33 -3.02 -5.72 -5.94
C LYS A 33 -3.38 -4.29 -5.53
N THR A 34 -3.93 -3.51 -6.46
CA THR A 34 -4.35 -2.13 -6.20
C THR A 34 -5.47 -2.08 -5.15
N HIS A 35 -6.42 -3.02 -5.21
CA HIS A 35 -7.50 -3.11 -4.23
C HIS A 35 -6.96 -3.36 -2.81
N LEU A 36 -6.02 -4.29 -2.66
CA LEU A 36 -5.37 -4.57 -1.38
C LEU A 36 -4.54 -3.39 -0.87
N ALA A 37 -3.76 -2.74 -1.74
CA ALA A 37 -2.99 -1.54 -1.37
C ALA A 37 -3.91 -0.42 -0.87
N ILE A 38 -5.04 -0.19 -1.54
CA ILE A 38 -6.05 0.78 -1.11
C ILE A 38 -6.66 0.36 0.23
N GLY A 39 -7.01 -0.92 0.42
CA GLY A 39 -7.54 -1.42 1.69
C GLY A 39 -6.59 -1.19 2.87
N LEU A 40 -5.29 -1.42 2.67
CA LEU A 40 -4.26 -1.13 3.67
C LEU A 40 -4.13 0.38 3.93
N ALA A 41 -4.20 1.22 2.89
CA ALA A 41 -4.17 2.67 3.03
C ALA A 41 -5.39 3.20 3.81
N VAL A 42 -6.59 2.65 3.55
CA VAL A 42 -7.80 2.99 4.32
C VAL A 42 -7.63 2.60 5.80
N LYS A 43 -7.06 1.43 6.10
CA LYS A 43 -6.76 1.04 7.48
C LYS A 43 -5.76 1.96 8.16
N ALA A 44 -4.71 2.35 7.45
CA ALA A 44 -3.73 3.33 7.95
C ALA A 44 -4.38 4.69 8.24
N ALA A 45 -5.26 5.17 7.34
CA ALA A 45 -6.01 6.42 7.53
C ALA A 45 -6.95 6.35 8.75
N GLN A 46 -7.66 5.23 8.93
CA GLN A 46 -8.50 4.99 10.11
C GLN A 46 -7.70 5.01 11.42
N ALA A 47 -6.43 4.61 11.38
CA ALA A 47 -5.50 4.68 12.50
C ALA A 47 -4.83 6.06 12.67
N GLY A 48 -5.26 7.09 11.92
CA GLY A 48 -4.76 8.46 12.04
C GLY A 48 -3.49 8.77 11.23
N HIS A 49 -3.02 7.85 10.38
CA HIS A 49 -1.90 8.13 9.49
C HIS A 49 -2.33 8.96 8.28
N ARG A 50 -1.50 9.94 7.91
CA ARG A 50 -1.65 10.63 6.61
C ARG A 50 -1.28 9.67 5.49
N ILE A 51 -2.15 9.56 4.50
CA ILE A 51 -1.96 8.67 3.34
C ILE A 51 -1.94 9.48 2.04
N ALA A 52 -1.30 8.91 1.03
CA ALA A 52 -1.36 9.41 -0.34
C ALA A 52 -1.37 8.22 -1.30
N PHE A 53 -2.17 8.33 -2.37
CA PHE A 53 -2.24 7.36 -3.45
C PHE A 53 -1.95 8.07 -4.77
N ALA A 54 -1.10 7.46 -5.58
CA ALA A 54 -0.81 7.92 -6.94
C ALA A 54 -0.24 6.76 -7.75
N THR A 55 -0.31 6.84 -9.08
CA THR A 55 0.41 5.89 -9.93
C THR A 55 1.92 6.13 -9.85
N ALA A 56 2.73 5.17 -10.30
CA ALA A 56 4.18 5.36 -10.37
C ALA A 56 4.56 6.57 -11.24
N VAL A 57 3.83 6.79 -12.36
CA VAL A 57 4.04 7.93 -13.25
C VAL A 57 3.74 9.25 -12.53
N ASP A 58 2.64 9.32 -11.78
CA ASP A 58 2.28 10.51 -11.01
C ASP A 58 3.35 10.82 -9.94
N TRP A 59 3.88 9.80 -9.28
CA TRP A 59 4.94 9.99 -8.29
C TRP A 59 6.22 10.54 -8.91
N VAL A 60 6.63 10.01 -10.07
CA VAL A 60 7.78 10.54 -10.81
C VAL A 60 7.55 12.00 -11.22
N ALA A 61 6.34 12.33 -11.70
CA ALA A 61 6.01 13.71 -12.07
C ALA A 61 6.06 14.67 -10.88
N ARG A 62 5.51 14.27 -9.72
CA ARG A 62 5.53 15.06 -8.48
C ARG A 62 6.95 15.31 -7.97
N LEU A 63 7.78 14.27 -7.98
CA LEU A 63 9.18 14.40 -7.57
C LEU A 63 9.97 15.33 -8.49
N LYS A 64 9.72 15.27 -9.80
CA LYS A 64 10.33 16.18 -10.78
C LYS A 64 9.91 17.63 -10.59
N ALA A 65 8.65 17.88 -10.23
CA ALA A 65 8.14 19.24 -10.04
C ALA A 65 8.54 19.88 -8.70
N ALA A 66 8.95 19.08 -7.71
CA ALA A 66 9.39 19.55 -6.39
C ALA A 66 10.90 19.84 -6.32
N HIS A 67 11.64 19.53 -7.40
CA HIS A 67 13.04 19.83 -7.60
C HIS A 67 13.21 21.06 -8.48
#